data_AF-A0A9P8S476-F1
#
_entry.id   AF-A0A9P8S476-F1
#
_cell.length_a   1.000
_cell.length_b   1.000
_cell.length_c   1.000
_cell.angle_alpha   90.00
_cell.angle_beta   90.00
_cell.angle_gamma   90.00
#
_symmetry.space_group_name_H-M   'P 1'
#
loop_
_entity.id
_entity.type
_entity.pdbx_description
1 polymer ?
#
loop_
_entity_poly.entity_id
_entity_poly.type
_entity_poly.pdbx_seq_one_letter_code
_entity_poly.pdbx_strand_id
1 'polypeptide(L)'
;MSQGLIASSILMAWYSPNPTEYSSYLKGTLAFLQPYTADNQASLAAVQGLHSAVNKLRGEGSLDSPPQPMRQGQRLLESAAASIRSLCKCKLDSELESAARELLIFLQNVRHRTWQHLSLEDQLSTMFPIRNWLRFVPRSPDRFLSNDFLLYLYMGNYETAMLAMGTVLPAVHLPLAMTQRSSGVARLRIFIQDAVNARLSGAESIANSLPVYTACMEWLALADECVESYQTRGAPVKAISR
;
A
#
# COMPACT_ATOMS: atom_id res chain seq x y z
N MET A 1 26.00 3.17 -2.01
CA MET A 1 25.07 3.83 -1.06
C MET A 1 24.05 2.78 -0.60
N SER A 2 23.77 2.65 0.70
CA SER A 2 22.84 1.60 1.19
C SER A 2 21.39 1.90 0.78
N GLN A 3 20.59 0.86 0.51
CA GLN A 3 19.16 1.00 0.19
C GLN A 3 18.39 1.78 1.26
N GLY A 4 18.78 1.62 2.53
CA GLY A 4 18.21 2.37 3.65
C GLY A 4 18.44 3.89 3.57
N LEU A 5 19.60 4.35 3.08
CA LEU A 5 19.87 5.78 2.92
C LEU A 5 19.07 6.40 1.77
N ILE A 6 18.87 5.65 0.68
CA ILE A 6 18.03 6.06 -0.45
C ILE A 6 16.57 6.18 0.00
N ALA A 7 16.04 5.15 0.66
CA ALA A 7 14.68 5.14 1.20
C ALA A 7 14.45 6.29 2.19
N SER A 8 15.39 6.49 3.13
CA SER A 8 15.29 7.54 4.14
C SER A 8 15.32 8.93 3.51
N SER A 9 16.20 9.16 2.53
CA SER A 9 16.27 10.45 1.81
C SER A 9 14.96 10.78 1.07
N ILE A 10 14.30 9.78 0.48
CA ILE A 10 12.99 9.95 -0.16
C ILE A 10 11.90 10.24 0.88
N LEU A 11 11.92 9.52 2.01
CA LEU A 11 10.98 9.73 3.11
C LEU A 11 11.17 11.07 3.82
N MET A 12 12.36 11.65 3.83
CA MET A 12 12.58 12.98 4.41
C MET A 12 11.74 14.06 3.72
N ALA A 13 11.44 13.90 2.42
CA ALA A 13 10.55 14.81 1.72
C ALA A 13 9.11 14.77 2.30
N TRP A 14 8.69 13.71 2.99
CA TRP A 14 7.35 13.62 3.61
C TRP A 14 7.07 14.64 4.70
N TYR A 15 8.11 15.24 5.30
CA TYR A 15 7.96 16.34 6.26
C TYR A 15 7.51 17.66 5.60
N SER A 16 7.44 17.71 4.26
CA SER A 16 6.98 18.90 3.53
C SER A 16 5.51 19.21 3.86
N PRO A 17 5.13 20.44 4.21
CA PRO A 17 3.77 20.78 4.60
C PRO A 17 2.77 20.65 3.45
N ASN A 18 3.18 20.92 2.21
CA ASN A 18 2.30 20.94 1.03
C ASN A 18 2.85 20.09 -0.15
N PRO A 19 2.01 19.70 -1.12
CA PRO A 19 2.42 18.86 -2.25
C PRO A 19 3.50 19.48 -3.13
N THR A 20 3.48 20.80 -3.31
CA THR A 20 4.43 21.53 -4.17
C THR A 20 5.84 21.47 -3.59
N GLU A 21 5.94 21.69 -2.28
CA GLU A 21 7.19 21.61 -1.53
C GLU A 21 7.70 20.17 -1.48
N TYR A 22 6.81 19.19 -1.29
CA TYR A 22 7.16 17.78 -1.40
C TYR A 22 7.78 17.42 -2.75
N SER A 23 7.12 17.81 -3.85
CA SER A 23 7.64 17.55 -5.20
C SER A 23 8.99 18.24 -5.44
N SER A 24 9.18 19.45 -4.90
CA SER A 24 10.42 20.20 -5.04
C SER A 24 11.58 19.56 -4.26
N TYR A 25 11.35 19.14 -3.02
CA TYR A 25 12.35 18.40 -2.24
C TYR A 25 12.64 17.04 -2.86
N LEU A 26 11.61 16.32 -3.32
CA LEU A 26 11.77 15.04 -4.00
C LEU A 26 12.65 15.18 -5.24
N LYS A 27 12.42 16.21 -6.09
CA LYS A 27 13.27 16.53 -7.24
C LYS A 27 14.73 16.72 -6.82
N GLY A 28 14.97 17.54 -5.80
CA GLY A 28 16.32 17.79 -5.27
C GLY A 28 16.98 16.52 -4.76
N THR A 29 16.26 15.70 -4.00
CA THR A 29 16.73 14.40 -3.51
C THR A 29 17.07 13.46 -4.67
N LEU A 30 16.21 13.35 -5.68
CA LEU A 30 16.46 12.49 -6.84
C LEU A 30 17.68 12.95 -7.65
N ALA A 31 17.84 14.26 -7.86
CA ALA A 31 19.02 14.83 -8.52
C ALA A 31 20.31 14.54 -7.74
N PHE A 32 20.28 14.59 -6.41
CA PHE A 32 21.41 14.24 -5.56
C PHE A 32 21.74 12.73 -5.60
N LEU A 33 20.73 11.88 -5.74
CA LEU A 33 20.89 10.43 -5.83
C LEU A 33 21.38 9.97 -7.23
N GLN A 34 21.13 10.76 -8.27
CA GLN A 34 21.43 10.43 -9.67
C GLN A 34 22.88 9.93 -9.91
N PRO A 35 23.95 10.59 -9.39
CA PRO A 35 25.33 10.14 -9.57
C PRO A 35 25.61 8.79 -8.91
N TYR A 36 25.01 8.52 -7.74
CA TYR A 36 25.18 7.28 -6.98
C TYR A 36 24.41 6.09 -7.57
N THR A 37 23.44 6.37 -8.45
CA THR A 37 22.64 5.38 -9.17
C THR A 37 23.20 5.03 -10.55
N ALA A 38 24.07 5.87 -11.12
CA ALA A 38 24.74 5.62 -12.39
C ALA A 38 25.75 4.45 -12.31
N ASP A 39 26.51 4.38 -11.21
CA ASP A 39 27.46 3.27 -10.94
C ASP A 39 26.79 2.03 -10.32
N ASN A 40 25.56 2.16 -9.82
CA ASN A 40 24.76 1.09 -9.22
C ASN A 40 23.45 0.89 -9.97
N GLN A 41 23.53 0.65 -11.29
CA GLN A 41 22.40 0.22 -12.10
C GLN A 41 21.64 -0.96 -11.46
N ALA A 42 22.30 -1.81 -10.67
CA ALA A 42 21.68 -2.90 -9.92
C ALA A 42 20.72 -2.47 -8.80
N SER A 43 20.91 -1.31 -8.16
CA SER A 43 20.07 -0.88 -7.03
C SER A 43 18.78 -0.20 -7.48
N LEU A 44 18.84 0.58 -8.57
CA LEU A 44 17.64 1.09 -9.24
C LEU A 44 16.96 -0.03 -10.04
N ALA A 45 17.71 -0.97 -10.66
CA ALA A 45 17.16 -2.16 -11.31
C ALA A 45 16.57 -3.18 -10.32
N ALA A 46 16.92 -3.17 -9.03
CA ALA A 46 16.20 -3.93 -8.01
C ALA A 46 14.84 -3.29 -7.67
N VAL A 47 14.75 -1.95 -7.69
CA VAL A 47 13.50 -1.19 -7.58
C VAL A 47 12.67 -1.26 -8.88
N GLN A 48 13.33 -1.34 -10.04
CA GLN A 48 12.74 -1.44 -11.38
C GLN A 48 12.65 -2.88 -11.90
N GLY A 49 13.08 -3.89 -11.13
CA GLY A 49 13.16 -5.29 -11.57
C GLY A 49 11.78 -5.88 -11.86
N LEU A 50 10.76 -5.38 -11.15
CA LEU A 50 9.34 -5.60 -11.48
C LEU A 50 8.95 -4.96 -12.82
N HIS A 51 9.50 -3.78 -13.14
CA HIS A 51 9.25 -3.05 -14.39
C HIS A 51 9.84 -3.79 -15.59
N SER A 52 11.00 -4.42 -15.45
CA SER A 52 11.62 -5.19 -16.54
C SER A 52 10.96 -6.56 -16.76
N ALA A 53 10.40 -7.22 -15.75
CA ALA A 53 9.62 -8.45 -15.94
C ALA A 53 8.29 -8.17 -16.66
N VAL A 54 7.65 -7.03 -16.36
CA VAL A 54 6.46 -6.54 -17.07
C VAL A 54 6.78 -6.16 -18.52
N ASN A 55 7.95 -5.56 -18.79
CA ASN A 55 8.37 -5.18 -20.13
C ASN A 55 9.03 -6.33 -20.93
N LYS A 56 9.54 -7.40 -20.29
CA LYS A 56 10.12 -8.59 -20.99
C LYS A 56 9.05 -9.51 -21.59
N LEU A 57 7.79 -9.39 -21.17
CA LEU A 57 6.65 -10.05 -21.81
C LEU A 57 6.26 -9.40 -23.15
N ARG A 58 6.97 -8.36 -23.58
CA ARG A 58 6.80 -7.64 -24.87
C ARG A 58 7.47 -8.34 -26.06
N GLY A 59 7.70 -9.65 -25.95
CA GLY A 59 7.91 -10.49 -27.13
C GLY A 59 6.54 -10.98 -27.59
N GLU A 60 5.97 -10.32 -28.60
CA GLU A 60 4.81 -10.77 -29.38
C GLU A 60 3.47 -10.87 -28.64
N GLY A 61 2.73 -9.75 -28.51
CA GLY A 61 1.31 -9.81 -28.14
C GLY A 61 0.63 -8.46 -27.88
N SER A 62 -0.25 -8.06 -28.81
CA SER A 62 -1.35 -7.07 -28.76
C SER A 62 -1.21 -5.79 -27.89
N LEU A 63 -1.34 -4.63 -28.56
CA LEU A 63 -1.30 -3.27 -27.98
C LEU A 63 -2.54 -2.87 -27.16
N ASP A 64 -3.59 -3.69 -27.09
CA ASP A 64 -4.90 -3.25 -26.60
C ASP A 64 -5.21 -3.63 -25.14
N SER A 65 -4.29 -4.22 -24.38
CA SER A 65 -4.57 -4.67 -23.00
C SER A 65 -3.44 -4.44 -22.02
N PRO A 66 -3.72 -3.91 -20.80
CA PRO A 66 -2.70 -3.75 -19.79
C PRO A 66 -2.09 -5.10 -19.39
N PRO A 67 -0.78 -5.14 -19.05
CA PRO A 67 -0.11 -6.32 -18.54
C PRO A 67 -0.89 -6.97 -17.38
N GLN A 68 -0.88 -8.30 -17.30
CA GLN A 68 -1.58 -9.08 -16.27
C GLN A 68 -1.30 -8.59 -14.82
N PRO A 69 -0.05 -8.21 -14.44
CA PRO A 69 0.24 -7.69 -13.10
C PRO A 69 -0.43 -6.35 -12.79
N MET A 70 -0.63 -5.52 -13.82
CA MET A 70 -1.32 -4.23 -13.71
C MET A 70 -2.84 -4.41 -13.61
N ARG A 71 -3.41 -5.34 -14.39
CA ARG A 71 -4.83 -5.70 -14.26
C ARG A 71 -5.14 -6.25 -12.88
N GLN A 72 -4.28 -7.12 -12.35
CA GLN A 72 -4.39 -7.59 -10.96
C GLN A 72 -4.30 -6.41 -9.98
N GLY A 73 -3.34 -5.51 -10.18
CA GLY A 73 -3.17 -4.35 -9.30
C GLY A 73 -4.36 -3.40 -9.28
N GLN A 74 -4.96 -3.13 -10.43
CA GLN A 74 -6.19 -2.33 -10.53
C GLN A 74 -7.36 -3.01 -9.81
N ARG A 75 -7.53 -4.32 -9.96
CA ARG A 75 -8.55 -5.08 -9.20
C ARG A 75 -8.32 -4.99 -7.69
N LEU A 76 -7.08 -5.17 -7.23
CA LEU A 76 -6.74 -5.04 -5.81
C LEU A 76 -7.02 -3.64 -5.26
N LEU A 77 -6.74 -2.58 -6.04
CA LEU A 77 -7.08 -1.21 -5.67
C LEU A 77 -8.60 -0.98 -5.60
N GLU A 78 -9.36 -1.58 -6.51
CA GLU A 78 -10.82 -1.53 -6.49
C GLU A 78 -11.40 -2.21 -5.25
N SER A 79 -10.90 -3.41 -4.93
CA SER A 79 -11.26 -4.14 -3.71
C SER A 79 -10.85 -3.39 -2.44
N ALA A 80 -9.66 -2.76 -2.42
CA ALA A 80 -9.23 -1.91 -1.30
C ALA A 80 -10.15 -0.69 -1.12
N ALA A 81 -10.54 -0.04 -2.22
CA ALA A 81 -11.49 1.06 -2.15
C ALA A 81 -12.89 0.60 -1.69
N ALA A 82 -13.31 -0.62 -2.05
CA ALA A 82 -14.56 -1.20 -1.56
C ALA A 82 -14.51 -1.50 -0.05
N SER A 83 -13.42 -2.13 0.41
CA SER A 83 -13.22 -2.45 1.83
C SER A 83 -13.21 -1.20 2.72
N ILE A 84 -12.51 -0.14 2.29
CA ILE A 84 -12.56 1.17 2.97
C ILE A 84 -13.97 1.77 2.97
N ARG A 85 -14.72 1.67 1.87
CA ARG A 85 -16.12 2.15 1.85
C ARG A 85 -16.98 1.44 2.88
N SER A 86 -16.76 0.14 3.10
CA SER A 86 -17.48 -0.60 4.13
C SER A 86 -17.03 -0.22 5.54
N LEU A 87 -15.74 0.03 5.76
CA LEU A 87 -15.25 0.62 7.01
C LEU A 87 -15.92 1.97 7.31
N CYS A 88 -16.07 2.85 6.31
CA CYS A 88 -16.75 4.14 6.47
C CYS A 88 -18.24 4.03 6.85
N LYS A 89 -18.87 2.85 6.74
CA LYS A 89 -20.25 2.61 7.22
C LYS A 89 -20.29 2.27 8.72
N CYS A 90 -19.14 1.99 9.33
CA CYS A 90 -19.04 1.74 10.76
C CYS A 90 -19.20 3.05 11.55
N LYS A 91 -19.56 2.94 12.83
CA LYS A 91 -19.57 4.09 13.75
C LYS A 91 -18.13 4.43 14.15
N LEU A 92 -17.45 5.21 13.32
CA LEU A 92 -16.09 5.69 13.55
C LEU A 92 -16.10 6.97 14.41
N ASP A 93 -15.02 7.23 15.14
CA ASP A 93 -14.77 8.58 15.65
C ASP A 93 -14.41 9.55 14.52
N SER A 94 -14.45 10.85 14.78
CA SER A 94 -14.21 11.89 13.78
C SER A 94 -12.83 11.80 13.11
N GLU A 95 -11.82 11.34 13.85
CA GLU A 95 -10.44 11.26 13.35
C GLU A 95 -10.28 10.06 12.40
N LEU A 96 -10.79 8.89 12.80
CA LEU A 96 -10.84 7.68 11.98
C LEU A 96 -11.69 7.89 10.73
N GLU A 97 -12.84 8.54 10.86
CA GLU A 97 -13.71 8.84 9.72
C GLU A 97 -12.99 9.72 8.69
N SER A 98 -12.36 10.80 9.15
CA SER A 98 -11.58 11.69 8.29
C SER A 98 -10.45 10.94 7.58
N ALA A 99 -9.69 10.11 8.31
CA ALA A 99 -8.58 9.36 7.73
C ALA A 99 -9.05 8.29 6.71
N ALA A 100 -10.15 7.59 7.01
CA ALA A 100 -10.73 6.60 6.10
C ALA A 100 -11.26 7.26 4.81
N ARG A 101 -11.91 8.42 4.92
CA ARG A 101 -12.38 9.21 3.76
C ARG A 101 -11.22 9.71 2.90
N GLU A 102 -10.16 10.24 3.52
CA GLU A 102 -8.98 10.69 2.79
C GLU A 102 -8.30 9.52 2.07
N LEU A 103 -8.18 8.36 2.72
CA LEU A 103 -7.64 7.15 2.10
C LEU A 103 -8.51 6.68 0.92
N LEU A 104 -9.83 6.75 1.05
CA LEU A 104 -10.76 6.42 -0.02
C LEU A 104 -10.59 7.33 -1.24
N ILE A 105 -10.54 8.65 -1.02
CA ILE A 105 -10.34 9.65 -2.06
C ILE A 105 -9.01 9.39 -2.76
N PHE A 106 -7.97 9.12 -1.99
CA PHE A 106 -6.66 8.81 -2.52
C PHE A 106 -6.68 7.55 -3.40
N LEU A 107 -7.28 6.45 -2.93
CA LEU A 107 -7.43 5.22 -3.72
C LEU A 107 -8.22 5.44 -5.02
N GLN A 108 -9.27 6.26 -4.97
CA GLN A 108 -10.05 6.63 -6.16
C GLN A 108 -9.19 7.41 -7.16
N ASN A 109 -8.41 8.39 -6.68
CA ASN A 109 -7.51 9.18 -7.53
C ASN A 109 -6.42 8.30 -8.17
N VAL A 110 -5.89 7.35 -7.40
CA VAL A 110 -4.92 6.38 -7.91
C VAL A 110 -5.56 5.49 -8.98
N ARG A 111 -6.76 4.95 -8.73
CA ARG A 111 -7.43 4.06 -9.70
C ARG A 111 -7.63 4.69 -11.08
N HIS A 112 -7.94 5.99 -11.14
CA HIS A 112 -8.25 6.69 -12.40
C HIS A 112 -7.03 7.15 -13.19
N ARG A 113 -5.81 6.99 -12.66
CA ARG A 113 -4.58 7.38 -13.36
C ARG A 113 -4.07 6.27 -14.27
N THR A 114 -3.53 6.67 -15.42
CA THR A 114 -2.84 5.78 -16.36
C THR A 114 -1.37 5.64 -15.95
N TRP A 115 -1.00 4.48 -15.43
CA TRP A 115 0.32 4.25 -14.81
C TRP A 115 1.44 3.84 -15.78
N GLN A 116 1.10 3.56 -17.04
CA GLN A 116 2.02 2.93 -18.01
C GLN A 116 3.19 3.83 -18.43
N HIS A 117 3.15 5.13 -18.12
CA HIS A 117 4.11 6.13 -18.58
C HIS A 117 4.58 7.11 -17.51
N LEU A 118 4.31 6.85 -16.23
CA LEU A 118 4.74 7.77 -15.18
C LEU A 118 6.24 7.67 -14.92
N SER A 119 6.90 8.83 -14.87
CA SER A 119 8.30 8.92 -14.45
C SER A 119 8.46 8.44 -13.00
N LEU A 120 9.70 8.10 -12.61
CA LEU A 120 10.02 7.76 -11.22
C LEU A 120 9.53 8.84 -10.25
N GLU A 121 9.76 10.11 -10.62
CA GLU A 121 9.34 11.26 -9.85
C GLU A 121 7.82 11.33 -9.73
N ASP A 122 7.08 11.14 -10.82
CA ASP A 122 5.61 11.18 -10.81
C ASP A 122 5.01 10.06 -9.95
N GLN A 123 5.60 8.86 -9.99
CA GLN A 123 5.20 7.74 -9.14
C GLN A 123 5.43 8.05 -7.66
N LEU A 124 6.59 8.60 -7.30
CA LEU A 124 6.92 8.98 -5.93
C LEU A 124 6.12 10.21 -5.45
N SER A 125 5.79 11.15 -6.34
CA SER A 125 4.95 12.32 -6.03
C SER A 125 3.55 11.90 -5.57
N THR A 126 3.06 10.76 -6.07
CA THR A 126 1.77 10.17 -5.71
C THR A 126 1.74 9.70 -4.24
N MET A 127 2.89 9.56 -3.58
CA MET A 127 2.95 9.11 -2.19
C MET A 127 2.56 10.18 -1.17
N PHE A 128 2.49 11.46 -1.54
CA PHE A 128 2.23 12.55 -0.60
C PHE A 128 0.97 12.37 0.26
N PRO A 129 -0.19 11.97 -0.30
CA PRO A 129 -1.42 11.83 0.48
C PRO A 129 -1.43 10.64 1.44
N ILE A 130 -0.49 9.69 1.27
CA ILE A 130 -0.40 8.45 2.08
C ILE A 130 -0.09 8.76 3.55
N ARG A 131 0.45 9.93 3.87
CA ARG A 131 0.82 10.35 5.23
C ARG A 131 -0.34 10.50 6.23
N ASN A 132 -1.59 10.26 5.80
CA ASN A 132 -2.76 10.47 6.64
C ASN A 132 -2.72 9.66 7.95
N TRP A 133 -2.07 8.49 7.98
CA TRP A 133 -1.86 7.69 9.20
C TRP A 133 -1.01 8.39 10.26
N LEU A 134 -0.15 9.35 9.89
CA LEU A 134 0.72 10.05 10.84
C LEU A 134 -0.05 10.80 11.92
N ARG A 135 -1.32 11.17 11.66
CA ARG A 135 -2.18 11.82 12.66
C ARG A 135 -2.39 10.96 13.91
N PHE A 136 -2.31 9.64 13.75
CA PHE A 136 -2.49 8.71 14.86
C PHE A 136 -1.24 8.52 15.71
N VAL A 137 -0.04 8.86 15.20
CA VAL A 137 1.24 8.61 15.90
C VAL A 137 1.33 9.25 17.29
N PRO A 138 0.91 10.52 17.51
CA PRO A 138 1.02 11.14 18.83
C PRO A 138 0.17 10.46 19.92
N ARG A 139 -0.90 9.75 19.52
CA ARG A 139 -1.86 9.09 20.44
C ARG A 139 -1.88 7.58 20.26
N SER A 140 -1.00 7.04 19.43
CA SER A 140 -1.01 5.62 19.09
C SER A 140 -0.77 4.73 20.31
N PRO A 141 0.12 5.08 21.28
CA PRO A 141 0.29 4.23 22.46
C PRO A 141 -1.02 4.05 23.23
N ASP A 142 -1.75 5.13 23.52
CA ASP A 142 -2.99 5.09 24.30
C ASP A 142 -4.11 4.35 23.57
N ARG A 143 -4.25 4.57 22.25
CA ARG A 143 -5.28 3.90 21.43
C ARG A 143 -5.00 2.41 21.25
N PHE A 144 -3.73 2.01 21.10
CA PHE A 144 -3.37 0.60 21.03
C PHE A 144 -3.51 -0.09 22.39
N LEU A 145 -3.17 0.58 23.50
CA LEU A 145 -3.39 0.08 24.86
C LEU A 145 -4.88 -0.11 25.17
N SER A 146 -5.76 0.69 24.57
CA SER A 146 -7.21 0.60 24.71
C SER A 146 -7.86 -0.47 23.83
N ASN A 147 -7.07 -1.23 23.07
CA ASN A 147 -7.53 -2.26 22.13
C ASN A 147 -8.61 -1.75 21.16
N ASP A 148 -8.39 -0.56 20.59
CA ASP A 148 -9.31 0.08 19.64
C ASP A 148 -9.41 -0.72 18.34
N PHE A 149 -10.40 -1.61 18.29
CA PHE A 149 -10.59 -2.55 17.19
C PHE A 149 -10.81 -1.85 15.84
N LEU A 150 -11.50 -0.71 15.81
CA LEU A 150 -11.76 0.01 14.56
C LEU A 150 -10.50 0.70 14.04
N LEU A 151 -9.62 1.15 14.93
CA LEU A 151 -8.28 1.60 14.54
C LEU A 151 -7.47 0.45 13.93
N TYR A 152 -7.49 -0.76 14.52
CA TYR A 152 -6.80 -1.92 13.92
C TYR A 152 -7.36 -2.28 12.53
N LEU A 153 -8.69 -2.23 12.35
CA LEU A 153 -9.31 -2.46 11.05
C LEU A 153 -8.96 -1.37 10.02
N TYR A 154 -8.89 -0.11 10.45
CA TYR A 154 -8.37 0.98 9.62
C TYR A 154 -6.91 0.76 9.23
N MET A 155 -6.03 0.44 10.18
CA MET A 155 -4.62 0.16 9.91
C MET A 155 -4.45 -1.04 8.97
N GLY A 156 -5.28 -2.07 9.14
CA GLY A 156 -5.36 -3.19 8.20
C GLY A 156 -5.68 -2.72 6.79
N ASN A 157 -6.74 -1.92 6.62
CA ASN A 157 -7.09 -1.41 5.30
C ASN A 157 -6.00 -0.51 4.71
N TYR A 158 -5.37 0.34 5.53
CA TYR A 158 -4.28 1.21 5.12
C TYR A 158 -3.08 0.40 4.60
N GLU A 159 -2.63 -0.60 5.35
CA GLU A 159 -1.51 -1.46 4.94
C GLU A 159 -1.83 -2.25 3.67
N THR A 160 -3.05 -2.79 3.54
CA THR A 160 -3.48 -3.51 2.33
C THR A 160 -3.59 -2.58 1.12
N ALA A 161 -4.04 -1.34 1.30
CA ALA A 161 -4.04 -0.30 0.28
C ALA A 161 -2.61 0.03 -0.20
N MET A 162 -1.63 0.08 0.72
CA MET A 162 -0.22 0.28 0.35
C MET A 162 0.30 -0.87 -0.51
N LEU A 163 0.01 -2.12 -0.13
CA LEU A 163 0.39 -3.30 -0.93
C LEU A 163 -0.22 -3.26 -2.33
N ALA A 164 -1.53 -2.97 -2.42
CA ALA A 164 -2.21 -2.83 -3.69
C ALA A 164 -1.57 -1.75 -4.57
N MET A 165 -1.21 -0.60 -4.00
CA MET A 165 -0.48 0.43 -4.75
C MET A 165 0.90 0.02 -5.20
N GLY A 166 1.66 -0.71 -4.38
CA GLY A 166 2.96 -1.25 -4.78
C GLY A 166 2.86 -2.08 -6.06
N THR A 167 1.70 -2.70 -6.35
CA THR A 167 1.51 -3.45 -7.59
C THR A 167 1.41 -2.59 -8.86
N VAL A 168 0.98 -1.34 -8.74
CA VAL A 168 0.80 -0.40 -9.86
C VAL A 168 1.84 0.71 -9.91
N LEU A 169 2.53 0.96 -8.78
CA LEU A 169 3.56 1.98 -8.62
C LEU A 169 4.87 1.35 -8.12
N PRO A 170 5.67 0.69 -8.96
CA PRO A 170 6.88 -0.01 -8.52
C PRO A 170 7.87 0.87 -7.74
N ALA A 171 7.94 2.17 -8.07
CA ALA A 171 8.83 3.13 -7.41
C ALA A 171 8.62 3.24 -5.88
N VAL A 172 7.42 2.96 -5.39
CA VAL A 172 7.08 3.14 -3.97
C VAL A 172 7.51 1.95 -3.12
N HIS A 173 7.95 0.83 -3.72
CA HIS A 173 8.28 -0.40 -2.99
C HIS A 173 9.34 -0.20 -1.91
N LEU A 174 10.44 0.43 -2.29
CA LEU A 174 11.57 0.68 -1.41
C LEU A 174 11.23 1.71 -0.32
N PRO A 175 10.74 2.93 -0.64
CA PRO A 175 10.44 3.92 0.40
C PRO A 175 9.29 3.49 1.32
N LEU A 176 8.37 2.63 0.87
CA LEU A 176 7.29 2.11 1.72
C LEU A 176 7.60 0.76 2.37
N ALA A 177 8.78 0.17 2.16
CA ALA A 177 9.17 -1.10 2.78
C ALA A 177 8.09 -2.21 2.61
N MET A 178 7.68 -2.47 1.36
CA MET A 178 6.52 -3.33 1.05
C MET A 178 6.62 -4.75 1.61
N THR A 179 7.83 -5.30 1.76
CA THR A 179 8.02 -6.62 2.38
C THR A 179 7.55 -6.63 3.83
N GLN A 180 7.92 -5.61 4.60
CA GLN A 180 7.53 -5.45 5.99
C GLN A 180 6.03 -5.18 6.11
N ARG A 181 5.46 -4.40 5.18
CA ARG A 181 4.01 -4.17 5.10
C ARG A 181 3.23 -5.45 4.83
N SER A 182 3.72 -6.32 3.93
CA SER A 182 3.10 -7.63 3.67
C SER A 182 3.05 -8.49 4.94
N SER A 183 4.14 -8.54 5.70
CA SER A 183 4.14 -9.22 7.01
C SER A 183 3.21 -8.55 8.02
N GLY A 184 3.07 -7.22 7.98
CA GLY A 184 2.13 -6.45 8.79
C GLY A 184 0.68 -6.82 8.52
N VAL A 185 0.28 -6.88 7.24
CA VAL A 185 -1.06 -7.31 6.82
C VAL A 185 -1.35 -8.73 7.29
N ALA A 186 -0.41 -9.66 7.12
CA ALA A 186 -0.58 -11.04 7.59
C ALA A 186 -0.82 -11.13 9.12
N ARG A 187 -0.11 -10.32 9.92
CA ARG A 187 -0.33 -10.27 11.38
C ARG A 187 -1.68 -9.66 11.75
N LEU A 188 -2.06 -8.55 11.12
CA LEU A 188 -3.36 -7.92 11.32
C LEU A 188 -4.50 -8.85 10.93
N ARG A 189 -4.28 -9.68 9.91
CA ARG A 189 -5.27 -10.67 9.44
C ARG A 189 -5.57 -11.68 10.53
N ILE A 190 -4.53 -12.27 11.11
CA ILE A 190 -4.67 -13.21 12.23
C ILE A 190 -5.41 -12.55 13.39
N PHE A 191 -4.98 -11.35 13.80
CA PHE A 191 -5.62 -10.61 14.88
C PHE A 191 -7.12 -10.33 14.63
N ILE A 192 -7.48 -9.83 13.45
CA ILE A 192 -8.87 -9.52 13.11
C ILE A 192 -9.70 -10.80 13.00
N GLN A 193 -9.14 -11.87 12.42
CA GLN A 193 -9.81 -13.16 12.34
C GLN A 193 -10.09 -13.74 13.73
N ASP A 194 -9.11 -13.70 14.63
CA ASP A 194 -9.26 -14.17 16.01
C ASP A 194 -10.30 -13.34 16.77
N ALA A 195 -10.30 -12.01 16.58
CA ALA A 195 -11.29 -11.12 17.19
C ALA A 195 -12.71 -11.37 16.66
N VAL A 196 -12.87 -11.64 15.35
CA VAL A 196 -14.16 -12.03 14.76
C VAL A 196 -14.61 -13.38 15.33
N ASN A 197 -13.72 -14.37 15.39
CA ASN A 197 -14.03 -15.70 15.92
C ASN A 197 -14.42 -15.67 17.41
N ALA A 198 -13.63 -14.99 18.25
CA ALA A 198 -13.87 -14.89 19.69
C ALA A 198 -15.22 -14.21 20.01
N ARG A 199 -15.61 -13.22 19.21
CA ARG A 199 -16.86 -12.48 19.40
C ARG A 199 -18.07 -13.12 18.70
N LEU A 200 -17.86 -14.10 17.81
CA LEU A 200 -18.91 -15.03 17.36
C LEU A 200 -19.19 -16.12 18.39
N SER A 201 -18.18 -16.49 19.19
CA SER A 201 -18.30 -17.44 20.30
C SER A 201 -18.78 -16.80 21.62
N GLY A 202 -18.62 -15.48 21.78
CA GLY A 202 -19.06 -14.72 22.95
C GLY A 202 -20.43 -14.04 22.75
N ALA A 203 -21.21 -13.90 23.83
CA ALA A 203 -22.52 -13.24 23.83
C ALA A 203 -22.48 -11.72 23.54
N GLU A 204 -21.29 -11.09 23.45
CA GLU A 204 -21.11 -9.69 23.06
C GLU A 204 -20.93 -9.56 21.53
N SER A 205 -22.11 -9.60 20.91
CA SER A 205 -22.41 -9.50 19.49
C SER A 205 -21.66 -8.38 18.73
N ILE A 206 -20.63 -8.72 17.93
CA ILE A 206 -20.31 -7.95 16.69
C ILE A 206 -21.54 -7.95 15.77
N ALA A 207 -22.42 -8.97 15.89
CA ALA A 207 -23.70 -9.01 15.21
C ALA A 207 -24.64 -7.82 15.55
N ASN A 208 -24.31 -6.98 16.56
CA ASN A 208 -25.03 -5.74 16.87
C ASN A 208 -24.58 -4.57 15.98
N SER A 209 -23.50 -4.74 15.23
CA SER A 209 -23.09 -3.83 14.17
C SER A 209 -22.73 -4.62 12.92
N LEU A 210 -23.77 -5.05 12.21
CA LEU A 210 -23.68 -5.59 10.84
C LEU A 210 -22.64 -4.83 9.96
N PRO A 211 -22.54 -3.48 10.02
CA PRO A 211 -21.49 -2.76 9.30
C PRO A 211 -20.05 -3.19 9.64
N VAL A 212 -19.74 -3.41 10.92
CA VAL A 212 -18.40 -3.82 11.37
C VAL A 212 -18.09 -5.23 10.92
N TYR A 213 -19.05 -6.16 11.04
CA TYR A 213 -18.89 -7.52 10.55
C TYR A 213 -18.62 -7.53 9.03
N THR A 214 -19.44 -6.82 8.25
CA THR A 214 -19.26 -6.70 6.80
C THR A 214 -17.87 -6.13 6.45
N ALA A 215 -17.46 -5.06 7.13
CA ALA A 215 -16.14 -4.47 6.92
C ALA A 215 -14.99 -5.43 7.23
N CYS A 216 -15.11 -6.25 8.29
CA CYS A 216 -14.12 -7.26 8.63
C CYS A 216 -14.03 -8.35 7.56
N MET A 217 -15.16 -8.91 7.14
CA MET A 217 -15.17 -10.00 6.15
C MET A 217 -14.67 -9.55 4.79
N GLU A 218 -15.05 -8.35 4.33
CA GLU A 218 -14.53 -7.77 3.09
C GLU A 218 -13.02 -7.52 3.17
N TRP A 219 -12.54 -7.01 4.31
CA TRP A 219 -11.11 -6.78 4.49
C TRP A 219 -10.31 -8.09 4.58
N LEU A 220 -10.80 -9.11 5.28
CA LEU A 220 -10.14 -10.42 5.41
C LEU A 220 -9.95 -11.08 4.04
N ALA A 221 -10.99 -11.09 3.20
CA ALA A 221 -10.90 -11.64 1.84
C ALA A 221 -9.85 -10.90 0.99
N LEU A 222 -9.81 -9.56 1.09
CA LEU A 222 -8.82 -8.75 0.39
C LEU A 222 -7.40 -8.95 0.91
N ALA A 223 -7.23 -9.09 2.22
CA ALA A 223 -5.92 -9.25 2.86
C ALA A 223 -5.21 -10.51 2.35
N ASP A 224 -5.94 -11.62 2.21
CA ASP A 224 -5.42 -12.85 1.63
C ASP A 224 -4.96 -12.66 0.18
N GLU A 225 -5.83 -12.07 -0.65
CA GLU A 225 -5.52 -11.84 -2.06
C GLU A 225 -4.29 -10.92 -2.25
N CYS A 226 -4.16 -9.88 -1.42
CA CYS A 226 -3.02 -8.95 -1.47
C CYS A 226 -1.71 -9.61 -1.03
N VAL A 227 -1.73 -10.39 0.06
CA VAL A 227 -0.54 -11.09 0.56
C VAL A 227 -0.08 -12.14 -0.43
N GLU A 228 -1.00 -12.96 -0.95
CA GLU A 228 -0.70 -13.97 -1.96
C GLU A 228 -0.16 -13.32 -3.25
N SER A 229 -0.79 -12.23 -3.73
CA SER A 229 -0.31 -11.52 -4.91
C SER A 229 1.09 -10.94 -4.72
N TYR A 230 1.43 -10.47 -3.52
CA TYR A 230 2.77 -9.98 -3.22
C TYR A 230 3.79 -11.12 -3.17
N GLN A 231 3.49 -12.23 -2.48
CA GLN A 231 4.39 -13.37 -2.31
C GLN A 231 4.68 -14.09 -3.63
N THR A 232 3.66 -14.30 -4.47
CA THR A 232 3.80 -14.93 -5.79
C THR A 232 4.66 -14.10 -6.75
N ARG A 233 4.67 -12.76 -6.60
CA ARG A 233 5.57 -11.86 -7.35
C ARG A 233 6.99 -11.82 -6.79
N GLY A 234 7.14 -12.05 -5.49
CA GLY A 234 8.43 -12.08 -4.78
C GLY A 234 9.17 -13.42 -4.88
N ALA A 235 8.55 -14.46 -5.42
CA ALA A 235 9.22 -15.73 -5.69
C ALA A 235 10.34 -15.51 -6.72
N PRO A 236 11.63 -15.78 -6.39
CA PRO A 236 12.68 -15.72 -7.39
C PRO A 236 12.35 -16.73 -8.46
N VAL A 237 12.23 -16.26 -9.71
CA VAL A 237 12.24 -17.12 -10.89
C VAL A 237 13.46 -18.01 -10.74
N LYS A 238 13.25 -19.31 -10.46
CA LYS A 238 14.34 -20.29 -10.49
C LYS A 238 15.06 -20.08 -11.82
N ALA A 239 16.33 -19.68 -11.74
CA ALA A 239 17.17 -19.61 -12.91
C ALA A 239 17.10 -20.98 -13.59
N ILE A 240 16.48 -21.03 -14.76
CA ILE A 240 16.59 -22.19 -15.64
C ILE A 240 18.03 -22.13 -16.12
N SER A 241 18.90 -22.89 -15.46
CA SER A 241 20.23 -23.21 -15.93
C SER A 241 20.09 -23.91 -17.27
N ARG A 242 20.55 -23.23 -18.34
CA ARG A 242 20.96 -23.88 -19.57
C ARG A 242 22.47 -24.03 -19.55
#